data_AF-A0A9D9LYZ3-F1
#
_entry.id   AF-A0A9D9LYZ3-F1
#
_cell.length_a   1.000
_cell.length_b   1.000
_cell.length_c   1.000
_cell.angle_alpha   90.00
_cell.angle_beta   90.00
_cell.angle_gamma   90.00
#
_symmetry.space_group_name_H-M   'P 1'
#
loop_
_entity.id
_entity.type
_entity.pdbx_description
1 polymer ?
#
loop_
_entity_poly.entity_id
_entity_poly.type
_entity_poly.pdbx_seq_one_letter_code
_entity_poly.pdbx_strand_id
1 'polypeptide(L)'
;LGVACYDGKKTEYYFNTRINASMHGTGDVYASSFAGALCKGWSVYDAAALGADYVIECMNATMGDKDHWYGVKFEKALPYLIKRLQK
;
A
#
# COMPACT_ATOMS: atom_id res chain seq x y z
N LEU A 1 0.75 -7.14 8.27
CA LEU A 1 1.34 -6.20 9.27
C LEU A 1 0.45 -4.97 9.20
N GLY A 2 0.04 -4.37 10.32
CA GLY A 2 -0.92 -3.27 10.27
C GLY A 2 -0.30 -1.88 10.12
N VAL A 3 -1.16 -0.89 9.88
CA VAL A 3 -0.87 0.55 9.98
C VAL A 3 -1.68 1.16 11.11
N ALA A 4 -1.06 2.05 11.87
CA ALA A 4 -1.74 2.91 12.84
C ALA A 4 -1.83 4.31 12.24
N CYS A 5 -3.00 4.92 12.33
CA CYS A 5 -3.26 6.25 11.77
C CYS A 5 -3.97 7.12 12.79
N TYR A 6 -3.65 8.41 12.79
CA TYR A 6 -4.24 9.41 13.69
C TYR A 6 -4.72 10.59 12.86
N ASP A 7 -6.00 10.92 12.97
CA ASP A 7 -6.65 11.99 12.19
C ASP A 7 -6.71 13.34 12.94
N GLY A 8 -6.07 13.43 14.11
CA GLY A 8 -6.19 14.60 15.00
C GLY A 8 -7.28 14.47 16.07
N LYS A 9 -8.11 13.41 16.02
CA LYS A 9 -9.18 13.14 16.99
C LYS A 9 -9.12 11.74 17.58
N LYS A 10 -8.85 10.73 16.74
CA LYS A 10 -8.80 9.33 17.14
C LYS A 10 -7.65 8.60 16.46
N THR A 11 -7.13 7.60 17.15
CA THR A 11 -6.16 6.65 16.59
C THR A 11 -6.92 5.41 16.12
N GLU A 12 -6.67 5.00 14.89
CA GLU A 12 -7.27 3.82 14.28
C GLU A 12 -6.19 2.90 13.73
N TYR A 13 -6.51 1.60 13.74
CA TYR A 13 -5.61 0.56 13.29
C TYR A 13 -6.25 -0.19 12.11
N TYR A 14 -5.49 -0.35 11.04
CA TYR A 14 -5.86 -1.19 9.91
C TYR A 14 -4.88 -2.35 9.80
N PHE A 15 -5.39 -3.57 9.75
CA PHE A 15 -4.57 -4.79 9.68
C PHE A 15 -4.78 -5.50 8.36
N ASN A 16 -3.67 -5.94 7.76
CA ASN A 16 -3.67 -6.80 6.58
C ASN A 16 -2.82 -8.06 6.82
N THR A 17 -2.95 -9.00 5.87
CA THR A 17 -2.16 -10.22 5.84
C THR A 17 -0.66 -9.90 5.80
N ARG A 18 0.10 -10.51 6.70
CA ARG A 18 1.57 -10.39 6.69
C ARG A 18 2.15 -11.36 5.65
N ILE A 19 2.86 -10.84 4.67
CA ILE A 19 3.73 -11.64 3.80
C ILE A 19 5.09 -11.77 4.49
N ASN A 20 5.61 -13.00 4.61
CA ASN A 20 6.91 -13.26 5.20
C ASN A 20 8.05 -13.04 4.19
N ALA A 21 8.18 -11.81 3.70
CA ALA A 21 9.23 -11.38 2.79
C ALA A 21 9.60 -9.92 3.07
N SER A 22 10.87 -9.57 2.85
CA SER A 22 11.33 -8.18 2.87
C SER A 22 11.67 -7.77 1.45
N MET A 23 11.07 -6.67 0.98
CA MET A 23 11.24 -6.14 -0.37
C MET A 23 11.48 -4.63 -0.28
N HIS A 24 12.47 -4.13 -1.04
CA HIS A 24 12.78 -2.71 -1.10
C HIS A 24 11.66 -1.92 -1.79
N GLY A 25 11.54 -0.62 -1.51
CA GLY A 25 10.56 0.27 -2.15
C GLY A 25 9.11 0.14 -1.65
N THR A 26 8.81 -0.80 -0.74
CA THR A 26 7.48 -0.93 -0.15
C THR A 26 7.03 0.32 0.61
N GLY A 27 7.96 1.03 1.26
CA GLY A 27 7.70 2.31 1.91
C GLY A 27 7.34 3.43 0.92
N ASP A 28 8.05 3.51 -0.21
CA ASP A 28 7.79 4.52 -1.24
C ASP A 28 6.41 4.32 -1.90
N VAL A 29 6.06 3.05 -2.17
CA VAL A 29 4.74 2.65 -2.68
C VAL A 29 3.63 3.02 -1.69
N TYR A 30 3.83 2.73 -0.40
CA TYR A 30 2.89 3.11 0.65
C TYR A 30 2.71 4.63 0.70
N ALA A 31 3.81 5.38 0.85
CA ALA A 31 3.76 6.83 1.02
C ALA A 31 3.12 7.52 -0.20
N SER A 32 3.46 7.09 -1.42
CA SER A 32 2.93 7.68 -2.65
C SER A 32 1.43 7.44 -2.81
N SER A 33 0.96 6.22 -2.55
CA SER A 33 -0.47 5.89 -2.66
C SER A 33 -1.30 6.53 -1.55
N PHE A 34 -0.78 6.56 -0.32
CA PHE A 34 -1.37 7.29 0.80
C PHE A 34 -1.53 8.78 0.50
N ALA A 35 -0.44 9.45 0.10
CA ALA A 35 -0.47 10.87 -0.24
C ALA A 35 -1.42 11.16 -1.41
N GLY A 36 -1.40 10.32 -2.46
CA GLY A 36 -2.31 10.46 -3.59
C GLY A 36 -3.79 10.37 -3.21
N ALA A 37 -4.16 9.44 -2.32
CA ALA A 37 -5.52 9.32 -1.81
C ALA A 37 -5.93 10.53 -0.96
N LEU A 38 -5.03 11.02 -0.10
CA LEU A 38 -5.28 12.26 0.67
C LEU A 38 -5.49 13.47 -0.24
N CYS A 39 -4.68 13.63 -1.30
CA CYS A 39 -4.87 14.70 -2.29
C CYS A 39 -6.22 14.59 -3.01
N LYS A 40 -6.81 13.40 -3.09
CA LYS A 40 -8.16 13.16 -3.63
C LYS A 40 -9.28 13.42 -2.60
N GLY A 41 -8.94 13.82 -1.37
CA GLY A 41 -9.89 14.12 -0.31
C GLY A 41 -10.38 12.91 0.49
N TRP A 42 -9.67 11.78 0.41
CA TRP A 42 -10.01 10.60 1.21
C TRP A 42 -9.69 10.82 2.70
N SER A 43 -10.35 10.06 3.58
CA SER A 43 -10.02 10.08 5.00
C SER A 43 -8.62 9.51 5.26
N VAL A 44 -8.00 9.91 6.38
CA VAL A 44 -6.68 9.38 6.78
C VAL A 44 -6.71 7.86 6.91
N TYR A 45 -7.80 7.31 7.47
CA TYR A 45 -7.98 5.86 7.60
C TYR A 45 -8.06 5.16 6.25
N ASP A 46 -8.91 5.66 5.33
CA ASP A 46 -9.11 5.02 4.02
C ASP A 46 -7.85 5.11 3.15
N ALA A 47 -7.13 6.24 3.22
CA ALA A 47 -5.84 6.41 2.55
C ALA A 47 -4.78 5.44 3.10
N ALA A 48 -4.71 5.28 4.42
CA ALA A 48 -3.76 4.38 5.06
C ALA A 48 -4.07 2.91 4.74
N ALA A 49 -5.35 2.53 4.77
CA ALA A 49 -5.80 1.20 4.38
C ALA A 49 -5.48 0.90 2.90
N LEU A 50 -5.73 1.86 2.00
CA LEU A 50 -5.37 1.73 0.58
C LEU A 50 -3.88 1.49 0.39
N GLY A 51 -3.02 2.29 1.03
CA GLY A 51 -1.57 2.14 0.90
C GLY A 51 -1.08 0.78 1.41
N ALA A 52 -1.61 0.34 2.56
CA ALA A 52 -1.26 -0.96 3.13
C ALA A 52 -1.65 -2.12 2.21
N ASP A 53 -2.87 -2.07 1.64
CA ASP A 53 -3.35 -3.09 0.69
C ASP A 53 -2.55 -3.08 -0.62
N TYR A 54 -2.24 -1.89 -1.14
CA TYR A 54 -1.51 -1.76 -2.39
C TYR A 54 -0.09 -2.33 -2.29
N VAL A 55 0.60 -2.14 -1.16
CA VAL A 55 1.90 -2.77 -0.91
C VAL A 55 1.82 -4.28 -0.97
N ILE A 56 0.79 -4.90 -0.36
CA ILE A 56 0.60 -6.35 -0.39
C ILE A 56 0.39 -6.84 -1.82
N GLU A 57 -0.39 -6.12 -2.62
CA GLU A 57 -0.59 -6.46 -4.04
C GLU A 57 0.72 -6.35 -4.83
N CYS A 58 1.53 -5.31 -4.59
CA CYS A 58 2.85 -5.16 -5.22
C CYS A 58 3.80 -6.30 -4.82
N MET A 59 3.79 -6.71 -3.55
CA MET A 59 4.59 -7.83 -3.06
C MET A 59 4.17 -9.14 -3.71
N ASN A 60 2.86 -9.42 -3.78
CA ASN A 60 2.33 -10.61 -4.47
C ASN A 60 2.72 -10.65 -5.95
N ALA A 61 2.67 -9.50 -6.64
CA ALA A 61 3.08 -9.40 -8.04
C ALA A 61 4.59 -9.55 -8.27
N THR A 62 5.39 -9.43 -7.20
CA THR A 62 6.85 -9.55 -7.22
C THR A 62 7.32 -10.95 -6.83
N MET A 63 6.58 -11.64 -5.96
CA MET A 63 6.90 -12.99 -5.50
C MET A 63 7.08 -13.97 -6.67
N GLY A 64 8.10 -14.84 -6.56
CA GLY A 64 8.38 -15.88 -7.55
C GLY A 64 9.33 -15.48 -8.67
N ASP A 65 9.69 -14.20 -8.78
CA ASP A 65 10.76 -13.75 -9.69
C ASP A 65 12.08 -13.61 -8.93
N LYS A 66 13.01 -14.53 -9.18
CA LYS A 66 14.32 -14.58 -8.51
C LYS A 66 15.35 -13.63 -9.13
N ASP A 67 15.13 -13.17 -10.36
CA ASP A 67 16.05 -12.29 -11.08
C ASP A 67 15.76 -10.81 -10.78
N HIS A 68 14.56 -10.53 -10.27
CA HIS A 68 14.14 -9.20 -9.81
C HIS A 68 14.52 -8.96 -8.35
N TRP A 69 15.71 -8.43 -8.12
CA TRP A 69 16.28 -8.24 -6.78
C TRP A 69 16.02 -6.85 -6.17
N TYR A 70 15.60 -5.86 -6.99
CA TYR A 70 15.45 -4.47 -6.56
C TYR A 70 14.02 -3.97 -6.73
N GLY A 71 13.40 -3.56 -5.62
CA GLY A 71 12.06 -2.98 -5.61
C GLY A 71 10.93 -4.01 -5.65
N VAL A 72 9.71 -3.51 -5.49
CA VAL A 72 8.48 -4.24 -5.80
C VAL A 72 7.99 -3.82 -7.18
N LYS A 73 7.36 -4.75 -7.90
CA LYS A 73 6.76 -4.54 -9.22
C LYS A 73 5.42 -3.82 -9.12
N PHE A 74 5.45 -2.59 -8.64
CA PHE A 74 4.24 -1.79 -8.41
C PHE A 74 3.47 -1.52 -9.70
N GLU A 75 4.15 -1.51 -10.85
CA GLU A 75 3.58 -1.31 -12.18
C GLU A 75 2.54 -2.38 -12.51
N LYS A 76 2.81 -3.64 -12.14
CA LYS A 76 1.87 -4.75 -12.31
C LYS A 76 0.63 -4.60 -11.44
N ALA A 77 0.75 -3.90 -10.32
CA ALA A 77 -0.34 -3.67 -9.38
C ALA A 77 -1.08 -2.33 -9.65
N LEU A 78 -0.63 -1.48 -10.59
CA LEU A 78 -1.32 -0.23 -10.92
C LEU A 78 -2.81 -0.39 -11.25
N PRO A 79 -3.26 -1.42 -12.00
CA PRO A 79 -4.69 -1.63 -12.25
C PRO A 79 -5.51 -1.81 -10.96
N TYR A 80 -4.93 -2.47 -9.95
CA TYR A 80 -5.55 -2.62 -8.63
C TYR A 80 -5.73 -1.26 -7.96
N LEU A 81 -4.66 -0.44 -7.93
CA LEU A 81 -4.69 0.90 -7.33
C LEU A 81 -5.74 1.79 -8.00
N ILE A 82 -5.76 1.83 -9.34
CA ILE A 82 -6.71 2.64 -10.12
C ILE A 82 -8.16 2.22 -9.79
N LYS A 83 -8.45 0.91 -9.78
CA LYS A 83 -9.78 0.40 -9.45
C LYS A 83 -10.21 0.76 -8.03
N ARG A 84 -9.29 0.73 -7.06
CA ARG A 84 -9.57 1.13 -5.67
C ARG A 84 -9.86 2.61 -5.57
N LEU A 85 -9.11 3.47 -6.28
CA LEU A 85 -9.28 4.93 -6.28
C LEU A 85 -10.55 5.43 -6.98
N GLN A 86 -11.25 4.59 -7.75
CA GLN A 86 -12.49 4.93 -8.45
C GLN A 86 -13.76 4.63 -7.63
N LYS A 87 -13.62 3.96 -6.49
CA LYS A 87 -14.70 3.81 -5.51
C LYS A 87 -14.87 5.10 -4.71
#